data_AF-A0A978VJN6-F1
#
_entry.id   AF-A0A978VJN6-F1
#
_cell.length_a   1.000
_cell.length_b   1.000
_cell.length_c   1.000
_cell.angle_alpha   90.00
_cell.angle_beta   90.00
_cell.angle_gamma   90.00
#
_symmetry.space_group_name_H-M   'P 1'
#
loop_
_entity.id
_entity.type
_entity.pdbx_description
1 polymer ?
#
loop_
_entity_poly.entity_id
_entity_poly.type
_entity_poly.pdbx_seq_one_letter_code
_entity_poly.pdbx_strand_id
1 'polypeptide(L)'
;MIAVANKGYRAITFDFRGGLSNQRAEQEKANFQVLVEDIIGAILVGKDFGAFQAYLVPADHPERVSGVMTRGDGMSQGEQKKILGRFDVKPVIYAGL
;
A
#
# COMPACT_ATOMS: atom_id res chain seq x y z
N MET A 1 9.13 9.30 -1.35
CA MET A 1 9.05 8.77 -2.73
C MET A 1 10.15 9.29 -3.65
N ILE A 2 10.59 10.54 -3.55
CA ILE A 2 11.74 11.08 -4.31
C ILE A 2 13.00 10.22 -4.15
N ALA A 3 13.35 9.81 -2.92
CA ALA A 3 14.52 8.97 -2.68
C ALA A 3 14.46 7.62 -3.43
N VAL A 4 13.26 7.04 -3.55
CA VAL A 4 13.02 5.77 -4.25
C VAL A 4 13.17 5.99 -5.76
N ALA A 5 12.62 7.09 -6.29
CA ALA A 5 12.80 7.49 -7.68
C ALA A 5 14.28 7.71 -8.05
N ASN A 6 15.03 8.41 -7.20
CA ASN A 6 16.46 8.66 -7.40
C ASN A 6 17.31 7.39 -7.38
N LYS A 7 16.80 6.29 -6.82
CA LYS A 7 17.43 4.96 -6.84
C LYS A 7 17.08 4.13 -8.08
N GLY A 8 16.36 4.71 -9.04
CA GLY A 8 16.01 4.08 -10.32
C GLY A 8 14.68 3.33 -10.31
N TYR A 9 13.92 3.39 -9.22
CA TYR A 9 12.58 2.80 -9.17
C TYR A 9 11.54 3.73 -9.76
N ARG A 10 10.52 3.17 -10.42
CA ARG A 10 9.33 3.93 -10.81
C ARG A 10 8.43 4.15 -9.59
N ALA A 11 8.57 5.30 -8.93
CA ALA A 11 7.71 5.66 -7.81
C ALA A 11 6.37 6.22 -8.31
N ILE A 12 5.27 5.57 -7.92
CA ILE A 12 3.89 6.00 -8.22
C ILE A 12 3.22 6.32 -6.88
N THR A 13 2.68 7.53 -6.75
CA THR A 13 1.93 7.95 -5.55
C THR A 13 0.49 8.23 -5.91
N PHE A 14 -0.42 7.58 -5.21
CA PHE A 14 -1.84 7.85 -5.32
C PHE A 14 -2.23 8.91 -4.31
N ASP A 15 -3.03 9.86 -4.76
CA ASP A 15 -3.66 10.81 -3.86
C ASP A 15 -5.01 10.26 -3.41
N PHE A 16 -5.16 10.10 -2.09
CA PHE A 16 -6.41 9.61 -1.54
C PHE A 16 -7.51 10.61 -1.86
N ARG A 17 -8.68 10.11 -2.30
CA ARG A 17 -9.75 10.97 -2.85
C ARG A 17 -10.15 12.04 -1.82
N GLY A 18 -10.01 13.31 -2.18
CA GLY A 18 -10.16 14.45 -1.27
C GLY A 18 -8.95 15.39 -1.20
N GLY A 19 -7.84 15.03 -1.85
CA GLY A 19 -6.72 15.93 -2.15
C GLY A 19 -6.85 16.59 -3.53
N LEU A 20 -5.77 16.53 -4.32
CA LEU A 20 -5.66 16.97 -5.72
C LEU A 20 -6.32 16.01 -6.72
N SER A 21 -6.65 14.79 -6.31
CA SER A 21 -7.43 13.87 -7.14
C SER A 21 -8.89 14.32 -7.23
N ASN A 22 -9.47 14.24 -8.44
CA ASN A 22 -10.88 14.57 -8.65
C ASN A 22 -11.75 13.73 -7.71
N GLN A 23 -12.50 14.40 -6.83
CA GLN A 23 -13.54 13.73 -6.08
C GLN A 23 -14.61 13.26 -7.05
N ARG A 24 -14.90 11.96 -7.01
CA ARG A 24 -16.03 11.42 -7.77
C ARG A 24 -17.31 11.96 -7.13
N ALA A 25 -18.19 12.55 -7.94
CA ALA A 25 -19.47 13.08 -7.46
C ALA A 25 -20.34 12.02 -6.76
N GLU A 26 -20.15 10.75 -7.13
CA GLU A 26 -20.85 9.61 -6.55
C GLU A 26 -19.95 8.84 -5.59
N GLN A 27 -20.16 9.08 -4.29
CA GLN A 27 -19.44 8.41 -3.20
C GLN A 27 -19.59 6.88 -3.23
N GLU A 28 -20.75 6.38 -3.67
CA GLU A 28 -21.06 4.94 -3.75
C GLU A 28 -20.18 4.20 -4.77
N LYS A 29 -19.63 4.89 -5.77
CA LYS A 29 -18.71 4.31 -6.75
C LYS A 29 -17.23 4.54 -6.40
N ALA A 30 -16.94 5.04 -5.20
CA ALA A 30 -15.60 5.20 -4.67
C ALA A 30 -15.26 4.04 -3.72
N ASN A 31 -15.14 2.84 -4.29
CA ASN A 31 -14.75 1.65 -3.53
C ASN A 31 -13.26 1.32 -3.72
N PHE A 32 -12.76 0.49 -2.82
CA PHE A 32 -11.36 0.07 -2.77
C PHE A 32 -10.94 -0.79 -3.98
N GLN A 33 -11.86 -1.55 -4.56
CA GLN A 33 -11.55 -2.48 -5.67
C GLN A 33 -11.07 -1.74 -6.92
N VAL A 34 -11.58 -0.52 -7.17
CA VAL A 34 -11.10 0.30 -8.30
C VAL A 34 -9.60 0.60 -8.18
N LEU A 35 -9.05 0.72 -6.97
CA LEU A 35 -7.61 0.93 -6.78
C LEU A 35 -6.80 -0.34 -7.06
N VAL A 36 -7.37 -1.52 -6.77
CA VAL A 36 -6.72 -2.82 -6.96
C VAL A 36 -6.55 -3.14 -8.44
N GLU A 37 -7.52 -2.74 -9.26
CA GLU A 37 -7.49 -2.99 -10.71
C GLU A 37 -6.27 -2.36 -11.38
N ASP A 38 -5.84 -1.19 -10.90
CA ASP A 38 -4.70 -0.43 -11.41
C ASP A 38 -3.33 -0.95 -10.94
N ILE A 39 -3.29 -1.94 -10.03
CA ILE A 39 -2.07 -2.48 -9.44
C ILE A 39 -1.72 -3.82 -10.11
N ILE A 40 -0.56 -3.87 -10.77
CA ILE A 40 0.01 -5.12 -11.32
C ILE A 40 1.54 -5.07 -11.18
N GLY A 41 2.12 -6.09 -10.53
CA GLY A 41 3.57 -6.27 -10.42
C GLY A 41 4.29 -5.17 -9.64
N ALA A 42 3.62 -4.57 -8.65
CA ALA A 42 4.13 -3.43 -7.89
C ALA A 42 4.54 -3.82 -6.46
N ILE A 43 5.46 -3.07 -5.87
CA ILE A 43 5.69 -3.06 -4.42
C ILE A 43 4.80 -1.99 -3.81
N LEU A 44 3.92 -2.39 -2.89
CA LEU A 44 3.01 -1.48 -2.21
C LEU A 44 3.67 -0.90 -0.96
N VAL A 45 3.64 0.42 -0.82
CA VAL A 45 4.16 1.13 0.35
C VAL A 45 3.04 1.93 0.99
N GLY A 46 2.65 1.56 2.21
CA GLY A 46 1.56 2.20 2.95
C GLY A 46 2.01 2.84 4.26
N LYS A 47 1.46 4.01 4.59
CA LYS A 47 1.67 4.68 5.88
C LYS A 47 0.35 5.16 6.47
N ASP A 48 0.19 5.03 7.79
CA ASP A 48 -1.02 5.40 8.53
C ASP A 48 -2.24 4.69 7.91
N PHE A 49 -3.22 5.45 7.42
CA PHE A 49 -4.37 4.89 6.71
C PHE A 49 -3.96 4.09 5.46
N GLY A 50 -2.92 4.57 4.76
CA GLY A 50 -2.26 3.96 3.60
C GLY A 50 -1.84 2.50 3.81
N ALA A 51 -1.51 2.15 5.06
CA ALA A 51 -1.05 0.82 5.40
C ALA A 51 -2.18 -0.20 5.30
N PHE A 52 -3.40 0.16 5.68
CA PHE A 52 -4.57 -0.72 5.57
C PHE A 52 -4.79 -1.18 4.12
N GLN A 53 -4.68 -0.26 3.16
CA GLN A 53 -4.78 -0.62 1.73
C GLN A 53 -3.66 -1.55 1.30
N ALA A 54 -2.43 -1.28 1.74
CA ALA A 54 -1.27 -2.10 1.42
C ALA A 54 -1.36 -3.54 1.97
N TYR A 55 -2.19 -3.81 2.98
CA TYR A 55 -2.51 -5.17 3.44
C TYR A 55 -3.65 -5.84 2.67
N LEU A 56 -4.70 -5.09 2.34
CA LEU A 56 -5.89 -5.68 1.71
C LEU A 56 -5.61 -6.16 0.28
N VAL A 57 -4.90 -5.38 -0.53
CA VAL A 57 -4.56 -5.79 -1.91
C VAL A 57 -3.86 -7.15 -1.96
N PRO A 58 -2.75 -7.38 -1.23
CA PRO A 58 -2.07 -8.67 -1.25
C PRO A 58 -2.83 -9.79 -0.53
N ALA A 59 -3.76 -9.47 0.38
CA ALA A 59 -4.61 -10.46 1.02
C ALA A 59 -5.63 -11.05 0.04
N ASP A 60 -6.24 -10.20 -0.79
CA ASP A 60 -7.27 -10.60 -1.78
C ASP A 60 -6.68 -10.97 -3.15
N HIS A 61 -5.60 -10.30 -3.57
CA HIS A 61 -4.98 -10.40 -4.90
C HIS A 61 -3.44 -10.51 -4.82
N PRO A 62 -2.92 -11.59 -4.20
CA PRO A 62 -1.48 -11.75 -4.01
C PRO A 62 -0.67 -11.78 -5.32
N GLU A 63 -1.27 -12.23 -6.43
CA GLU A 63 -0.64 -12.28 -7.75
C GLU A 63 -0.33 -10.90 -8.34
N ARG A 64 -0.98 -9.84 -7.83
CA ARG A 64 -0.82 -8.47 -8.33
C ARG A 64 0.31 -7.70 -7.65
N VAL A 65 0.88 -8.24 -6.59
CA VAL A 65 1.82 -7.52 -5.70
C VAL A 65 3.13 -8.29 -5.58
N SER A 66 4.25 -7.61 -5.84
CA SER A 66 5.59 -8.21 -5.71
C SER A 66 6.16 -8.08 -4.30
N GLY A 67 5.60 -7.19 -3.48
CA GLY A 67 6.01 -7.00 -2.08
C GLY A 67 5.23 -5.89 -1.40
N VAL A 68 5.32 -5.84 -0.07
CA VAL A 68 4.53 -4.93 0.77
C VAL A 68 5.43 -4.34 1.85
N MET A 69 5.35 -3.02 2.03
CA MET A 69 6.01 -2.29 3.11
C MET A 69 5.00 -1.36 3.77
N THR A 70 4.86 -1.44 5.09
CA THR A 70 3.86 -0.68 5.84
C THR A 70 4.45 -0.04 7.08
N ARG A 71 3.86 1.08 7.52
CA ARG A 71 4.19 1.71 8.80
C ARG A 71 3.01 2.44 9.41
N GLY A 72 2.87 2.37 10.73
CA GLY A 72 1.90 3.19 11.48
C GLY A 72 0.46 2.67 11.40
N ASP A 73 0.30 1.38 11.10
CA ASP A 73 -0.96 0.64 11.03
C ASP A 73 -1.51 0.17 12.38
N GLY A 74 -0.71 0.27 13.45
CA GLY A 74 -1.11 -0.15 14.81
C GLY A 74 -1.17 -1.66 15.03
N MET A 75 -0.97 -2.47 13.98
CA MET A 75 -0.92 -3.93 14.08
C MET A 75 0.40 -4.42 14.68
N SER A 76 0.32 -5.49 15.47
CA SER A 76 1.50 -6.18 15.98
C SER A 76 2.24 -6.91 14.87
N GLN A 77 3.57 -7.08 14.99
CA GLN A 77 4.36 -7.84 14.01
C GLN A 77 3.81 -9.25 13.75
N GLY A 78 3.23 -9.89 14.77
CA GLY A 78 2.61 -11.21 14.63
C GLY A 78 1.38 -11.20 13.71
N GLU A 79 0.56 -10.16 13.79
CA GLU A 79 -0.59 -9.96 12.90
C GLU A 79 -0.14 -9.65 11.48
N GLN A 80 0.85 -8.77 11.32
CA GLN A 80 1.42 -8.46 10.01
C GLN A 80 1.98 -9.71 9.33
N LYS A 81 2.70 -10.56 10.08
CA LYS A 81 3.27 -11.81 9.57
C LYS A 81 2.21 -12.86 9.24
N LYS A 82 1.07 -12.90 9.97
CA LYS A 82 -0.04 -13.80 9.63
C LYS A 82 -0.67 -13.43 8.28
N ILE A 83 -0.84 -12.13 8.02
CA ILE A 83 -1.46 -11.64 6.79
C ILE A 83 -0.49 -11.74 5.62
N LEU A 84 0.75 -11.31 5.82
CA LEU A 84 1.70 -11.13 4.72
C LEU A 84 2.82 -12.17 4.68
N GLY A 85 2.81 -13.21 5.51
CA GLY A 85 3.89 -14.19 5.63
C GLY A 85 4.23 -15.00 4.37
N ARG A 86 3.48 -14.79 3.27
CA ARG A 86 3.74 -15.33 1.93
C ARG A 86 4.55 -14.39 1.03
N PHE A 87 4.66 -13.12 1.38
CA PHE A 87 5.51 -12.14 0.70
C PHE A 87 6.86 -12.07 1.41
N ASP A 88 7.91 -11.62 0.70
CA ASP A 88 9.16 -11.23 1.34
C ASP A 88 8.96 -9.89 2.07
N VAL A 89 8.17 -9.94 3.15
CA VAL A 89 7.91 -8.80 4.01
C VAL A 89 9.14 -8.63 4.86
N LYS A 90 9.96 -7.66 4.50
CA LYS A 90 10.86 -7.07 5.48
C LYS A 90 10.04 -6.02 6.22
N PRO A 91 9.64 -6.24 7.48
CA PRO A 91 9.14 -5.14 8.30
C PRO A 91 10.30 -4.14 8.42
N VAL A 92 10.31 -3.13 7.57
CA VAL A 92 11.27 -2.03 7.67
C VAL A 92 10.75 -1.12 8.79
N ILE A 93 11.03 -1.52 10.02
CA ILE A 93 10.87 -0.65 11.18
C ILE A 93 12.05 0.32 11.14
N TYR A 94 11.83 1.50 10.58
CA TYR A 94 12.63 2.66 10.99
C TYR A 94 12.11 3.09 12.37
N ALA A 95 12.74 2.69 13.46
CA ALA A 95 12.56 3.40 14.73
C ALA A 95 13.59 4.54 14.75
N GLY A 96 13.12 5.79 14.75
CA GLY A 96 13.96 7.01 14.71
C GLY A 96 13.72 7.83 13.45
N LEU A 97 13.43 9.13 13.49
CA LEU A 97 13.22 10.10 14.58
C LEU A 97 11.83 10.73 14.43
#